data_AF-A0A7S1EB05-F1
#
_entry.id   AF-A0A7S1EB05-F1
#
_cell.length_a   1.000
_cell.length_b   1.000
_cell.length_c   1.000
_cell.angle_alpha   90.00
_cell.angle_beta   90.00
_cell.angle_gamma   90.00
#
_symmetry.space_group_name_H-M   'P 1'
#
loop_
_entity.id
_entity.type
_entity.pdbx_description
1 polymer ?
#
loop_
_entity_poly.entity_id
_entity_poly.type
_entity_poly.pdbx_seq_one_letter_code
_entity_poly.pdbx_strand_id
1 'polypeptide(L)'
;QNLGLAKLIDGIDKLDDHTVRFRLKQPNVTFVANFAFAWAGIHSAEYAAQLLKNGRASQINVQPVGAGPYQFKSYAKDDVLRMTAHPDYWGGRQATPTLVFSISREPNVRVQKIAAGECHVTAPLRDVDVGTLAGN
;
A
#
# COMPACT_ATOMS: atom_id res chain seq x y z
N GLN A 1 -16.03 4.14 -2.38
CA GLN A 1 -17.01 4.82 -1.48
C GLN A 1 -16.45 6.21 -1.16
N ASN A 2 -17.21 7.29 -1.34
CA ASN A 2 -16.76 8.66 -1.03
C ASN A 2 -17.09 8.96 0.44
N LEU A 3 -16.07 9.22 1.27
CA LEU A 3 -16.22 9.44 2.71
C LEU A 3 -16.66 10.87 3.08
N GLY A 4 -16.96 11.70 2.08
CA GLY A 4 -17.42 13.07 2.28
C GLY A 4 -16.33 14.03 2.81
N LEU A 5 -15.07 13.57 2.91
CA LEU A 5 -13.96 14.35 3.47
C LEU A 5 -13.79 15.72 2.79
N ALA A 6 -13.92 15.78 1.46
CA ALA A 6 -13.81 17.03 0.71
C ALA A 6 -14.90 18.06 1.08
N LYS A 7 -16.09 17.60 1.51
CA LYS A 7 -17.16 18.49 1.99
C LYS A 7 -16.97 18.85 3.46
N LEU A 8 -16.42 17.93 4.25
CA LEU A 8 -16.24 18.04 5.70
C LEU A 8 -15.06 18.93 6.10
N ILE A 9 -13.92 18.80 5.42
CA ILE A 9 -12.70 19.53 5.73
C ILE A 9 -12.86 20.98 5.27
N ASP A 10 -12.73 21.90 6.20
CA ASP A 10 -12.70 23.34 5.96
C ASP A 10 -11.29 23.81 5.59
N GLY A 11 -10.26 23.20 6.19
CA GLY A 11 -8.87 23.49 5.84
C GLY A 11 -7.88 22.58 6.54
N ILE A 12 -6.64 22.65 6.05
CA ILE A 12 -5.48 21.92 6.59
C ILE A 12 -4.38 22.96 6.76
N ASP A 13 -3.99 23.22 8.01
CA ASP A 13 -2.98 24.21 8.33
C ASP A 13 -1.68 23.51 8.77
N LYS A 14 -0.55 23.96 8.25
CA LYS A 14 0.77 23.65 8.82
C LYS A 14 1.00 24.59 10.01
N LEU A 15 1.06 24.05 11.22
CA LEU A 15 1.38 24.85 12.41
C LEU A 15 2.89 24.94 12.62
N ASP A 16 3.60 23.83 12.38
CA ASP A 16 5.07 23.74 12.36
C ASP A 16 5.50 22.53 11.50
N ASP A 17 6.78 22.14 11.54
CA ASP A 17 7.33 21.04 10.73
C ASP A 17 6.78 19.64 11.07
N HIS A 18 6.25 19.44 12.28
CA HIS A 18 5.73 18.15 12.76
C HIS A 18 4.28 18.22 13.24
N THR A 19 3.62 19.38 13.16
CA THR A 19 2.24 19.59 13.59
C THR A 19 1.34 20.06 12.45
N VAL A 20 0.30 19.28 12.17
CA VAL A 20 -0.75 19.59 11.19
C VAL A 20 -2.10 19.72 11.88
N ARG A 21 -2.85 20.77 11.56
CA ARG A 21 -4.22 20.99 12.07
C ARG A 21 -5.24 20.83 10.95
N PHE A 22 -6.19 19.92 11.15
CA PHE A 22 -7.40 19.81 10.33
C PHE A 22 -8.52 20.64 10.95
N ARG A 23 -9.13 21.53 10.15
CA ARG A 23 -10.34 22.27 10.52
C ARG A 23 -11.53 21.63 9.84
N LEU A 24 -12.59 21.34 10.59
CA LEU A 24 -13.80 20.70 10.07
C LEU A 24 -14.96 21.69 10.10
N LYS A 25 -15.85 21.62 9.11
CA LYS A 25 -17.06 22.45 9.05
C LYS A 25 -18.10 22.08 10.10
N GLN A 26 -18.05 20.85 10.58
CA GLN A 26 -18.90 20.32 11.65
C GLN A 26 -18.18 19.18 12.37
N PRO A 27 -18.52 18.90 13.65
CA PRO A 27 -17.99 17.74 14.36
C PRO A 27 -18.24 16.43 13.60
N ASN A 28 -17.25 15.52 13.61
CA ASN A 28 -17.39 14.21 12.97
C ASN A 28 -16.59 13.14 13.73
N VAL A 29 -17.30 12.14 14.26
CA VAL A 29 -16.73 11.08 15.10
C VAL A 29 -15.92 10.04 14.32
N THR A 30 -16.13 9.91 13.01
CA THR A 30 -15.39 8.96 12.17
C THR A 30 -14.15 9.57 11.52
N PHE A 31 -13.92 10.89 11.69
CA PHE A 31 -12.85 11.63 11.03
C PHE A 31 -11.48 10.99 11.25
N VAL A 32 -11.14 10.65 12.49
CA VAL A 32 -9.83 10.05 12.81
C VAL A 32 -9.70 8.65 12.21
N ALA A 33 -10.74 7.82 12.31
CA ALA A 33 -10.73 6.46 11.77
C ALA A 33 -10.52 6.43 10.25
N ASN A 34 -10.96 7.47 9.54
CA ASN A 34 -10.75 7.59 8.10
C ASN A 34 -9.25 7.60 7.72
N PHE A 35 -8.34 8.10 8.58
CA PHE A 35 -6.91 8.13 8.28
C PHE A 35 -6.18 6.80 8.54
N ALA A 36 -6.85 5.80 9.14
CA ALA A 36 -6.27 4.47 9.35
C ALA A 36 -6.41 3.56 8.11
N PHE A 37 -7.17 3.96 7.10
CA PHE A 37 -7.36 3.16 5.88
C PHE A 37 -6.22 3.36 4.87
N ALA A 38 -6.00 2.34 4.03
CA ALA A 38 -4.89 2.30 3.07
C ALA A 38 -4.85 3.47 2.06
N TRP A 39 -6.00 4.03 1.71
CA TRP A 39 -6.09 5.16 0.77
C TRP A 39 -5.69 6.50 1.41
N ALA A 40 -5.56 6.58 2.73
CA ALA A 40 -5.11 7.77 3.46
C ALA A 40 -3.58 7.79 3.64
N GLY A 41 -2.83 7.00 2.86
CA GLY A 41 -1.37 7.00 2.87
C GLY A 41 -0.77 8.37 2.54
N ILE A 42 0.31 8.72 3.24
CA ILE A 42 1.01 9.99 3.06
C ILE A 42 2.02 9.89 1.91
N HIS A 43 1.93 10.81 0.95
CA HIS A 43 2.88 10.94 -0.15
C HIS A 43 4.02 11.90 0.17
N SER A 44 5.20 11.69 -0.43
CA SER A 44 6.31 12.64 -0.36
C SER A 44 6.02 13.88 -1.21
N ALA A 45 5.90 15.04 -0.54
CA ALA A 45 5.73 16.33 -1.20
C ALA A 45 6.97 16.72 -2.04
N GLU A 46 8.16 16.37 -1.57
CA GLU A 46 9.42 16.60 -2.28
C GLU A 46 9.44 15.85 -3.62
N TYR A 47 9.12 14.56 -3.60
CA TYR A 47 9.07 13.75 -4.82
C TYR A 47 8.00 14.26 -5.79
N ALA A 48 6.82 14.62 -5.29
CA ALA A 48 5.77 15.22 -6.11
C ALA A 48 6.25 16.52 -6.81
N ALA A 49 6.95 17.39 -6.09
CA ALA A 49 7.51 18.62 -6.65
C ALA A 49 8.56 18.35 -7.73
N GLN A 50 9.45 17.37 -7.53
CA GLN A 50 10.43 16.94 -8.53
C GLN A 50 9.74 16.42 -9.81
N LEU A 51 8.70 15.60 -9.67
CA LEU A 51 7.94 15.08 -10.81
C LEU A 51 7.21 16.19 -11.58
N LEU A 52 6.58 17.13 -10.89
CA LEU A 52 5.88 18.26 -11.50
C LEU A 52 6.85 19.14 -12.29
N LYS A 53 8.01 19.48 -11.70
CA LYS A 53 9.06 20.27 -12.37
C LYS A 53 9.54 19.62 -13.67
N ASN A 54 9.56 18.29 -13.71
CA ASN A 54 10.04 17.51 -14.85
C ASN A 54 8.91 17.12 -15.83
N GLY A 55 7.67 17.55 -15.63
CA GLY A 55 6.53 17.18 -16.48
C GLY A 55 6.13 15.70 -16.38
N ARG A 56 6.49 15.02 -15.27
CA ARG A 56 6.32 13.57 -15.07
C ARG A 56 5.34 13.25 -13.94
N ALA A 57 4.33 14.10 -13.72
CA ALA A 57 3.39 13.99 -12.61
C ALA A 57 2.73 12.60 -12.48
N SER A 58 2.44 11.92 -13.60
CA SER A 58 1.82 10.59 -13.62
C SER A 58 2.69 9.50 -12.95
N GLN A 59 3.99 9.73 -12.80
CA GLN A 59 4.90 8.75 -12.21
C GLN A 59 4.68 8.53 -10.72
N ILE A 60 4.01 9.46 -10.03
CA ILE A 60 3.67 9.30 -8.62
C ILE A 60 2.82 8.03 -8.38
N ASN A 61 2.06 7.60 -9.39
CA ASN A 61 1.16 6.44 -9.34
C ASN A 61 1.84 5.11 -9.71
N VAL A 62 3.01 5.13 -10.35
CA VAL A 62 3.69 3.93 -10.89
C VAL A 62 5.11 3.73 -10.36
N GLN A 63 5.69 4.77 -9.77
CA GLN A 63 6.98 4.76 -9.09
C GLN A 63 6.78 5.36 -7.69
N PRO A 64 6.16 4.61 -6.76
CA PRO A 64 5.79 5.14 -5.47
C PRO A 64 7.01 5.35 -4.57
N VAL A 65 7.03 6.49 -3.88
CA VAL A 65 7.96 6.79 -2.78
C VAL A 65 7.12 6.98 -1.53
N GLY A 66 7.40 6.19 -0.49
CA GLY A 66 6.66 6.23 0.77
C GLY A 66 7.51 5.77 1.94
N ALA A 67 6.97 5.91 3.15
CA ALA A 67 7.66 5.61 4.42
C ALA A 67 7.28 4.24 5.01
N GLY A 68 6.89 3.29 4.15
CA GLY A 68 6.45 1.96 4.55
C GLY A 68 7.59 0.97 4.81
N PRO A 69 7.28 -0.23 5.34
CA PRO A 69 8.28 -1.26 5.69
C PRO A 69 9.02 -1.88 4.50
N TYR A 70 8.48 -1.74 3.28
CA TYR A 70 9.11 -2.20 2.05
C TYR A 70 9.10 -1.09 1.00
N GLN A 71 10.16 -1.04 0.19
CA GLN A 71 10.35 -0.13 -0.92
C GLN A 71 10.05 -0.83 -2.25
N PHE A 72 9.45 -0.09 -3.18
CA PHE A 72 9.19 -0.57 -4.54
C PHE A 72 10.51 -0.83 -5.29
N LYS A 73 10.63 -2.00 -5.93
CA LYS A 73 11.78 -2.32 -6.77
C LYS A 73 11.41 -2.38 -8.26
N SER A 74 10.39 -3.17 -8.60
CA SER A 74 9.96 -3.35 -9.99
C SER A 74 8.57 -3.94 -10.07
N TYR A 75 7.86 -3.64 -11.16
CA TYR A 75 6.58 -4.26 -11.47
C TYR A 75 6.52 -4.66 -12.94
N ALA A 76 6.33 -5.95 -13.19
CA ALA A 76 5.93 -6.48 -14.48
C ALA A 76 4.41 -6.68 -14.45
N LYS A 77 3.70 -5.93 -15.30
CA LYS A 77 2.24 -5.93 -15.33
C LYS A 77 1.72 -7.35 -15.52
N ASP A 78 0.76 -7.73 -14.67
CA ASP A 78 0.10 -9.04 -14.68
C ASP A 78 1.01 -10.26 -14.38
N ASP A 79 2.25 -10.02 -13.95
CA ASP A 79 3.24 -11.07 -13.68
C ASP A 79 3.80 -10.99 -12.25
N VAL A 80 4.63 -9.98 -11.95
CA VAL A 80 5.33 -9.92 -10.66
C VAL A 80 5.54 -8.50 -10.16
N LEU A 81 5.23 -8.27 -8.88
CA LEU A 81 5.67 -7.11 -8.11
C LEU A 81 6.79 -7.53 -7.16
N ARG A 82 7.91 -6.80 -7.20
CA ARG A 82 9.05 -7.00 -6.31
C ARG A 82 9.24 -5.79 -5.42
N MET A 83 9.46 -6.05 -4.15
CA MET A 83 9.74 -5.05 -3.13
C MET A 83 10.91 -5.51 -2.27
N THR A 84 11.66 -4.56 -1.72
CA THR A 84 12.80 -4.81 -0.82
C THR A 84 12.51 -4.21 0.54
N ALA A 85 12.95 -4.86 1.62
CA ALA A 85 12.79 -4.31 2.97
C ALA A 85 13.42 -2.92 3.05
N HIS A 86 12.73 -1.98 3.70
CA HIS A 86 13.24 -0.63 3.95
C HIS A 86 14.19 -0.67 5.16
N PRO A 87 15.52 -0.44 4.98
CA PRO A 87 16.49 -0.58 6.08
C PRO A 87 16.23 0.41 7.22
N ASP A 88 15.87 1.65 6.88
CA ASP A 88 15.62 2.72 7.85
C ASP A 88 14.13 2.87 8.22
N TYR A 89 13.36 1.78 8.15
CA TYR A 89 11.94 1.85 8.52
C TYR A 89 11.78 2.13 10.02
N TRP A 90 11.01 3.17 10.34
CA TRP A 90 10.79 3.64 11.70
C TRP A 90 10.11 2.60 12.62
N GLY A 91 9.35 1.65 12.06
CA GLY A 91 8.67 0.59 12.81
C GLY A 91 9.49 -0.67 13.05
N GLY A 92 10.80 -0.66 12.72
CA GLY A 92 11.71 -1.79 12.93
C GLY A 92 11.95 -2.64 11.69
N ARG A 93 13.02 -3.43 11.72
CA ARG A 93 13.49 -4.19 10.55
C ARG A 93 12.55 -5.35 10.22
N GLN A 94 12.24 -5.51 8.94
CA GLN A 94 11.43 -6.63 8.45
C GLN A 94 12.22 -7.94 8.49
N ALA A 95 11.55 -9.04 8.84
CA ALA A 95 12.16 -10.36 8.94
C ALA A 95 12.63 -10.89 7.58
N THR A 96 11.93 -10.53 6.49
CA THR A 96 12.31 -10.93 5.14
C THR A 96 12.98 -9.76 4.40
N PRO A 97 14.06 -10.02 3.64
CA PRO A 97 14.73 -8.96 2.87
C PRO A 97 13.98 -8.57 1.60
N THR A 98 13.14 -9.48 1.08
CA THR A 98 12.40 -9.31 -0.17
C THR A 98 10.96 -9.73 0.03
N LEU A 99 10.04 -8.97 -0.56
CA LEU A 99 8.63 -9.34 -0.70
C LEU A 99 8.31 -9.42 -2.20
N VAL A 100 7.78 -10.57 -2.62
CA VAL A 100 7.42 -10.84 -4.02
C VAL A 100 5.94 -11.20 -4.09
N PHE A 101 5.19 -10.46 -4.89
CA PHE A 101 3.84 -10.85 -5.27
C PHE A 101 3.90 -11.48 -6.65
N SER A 102 3.79 -12.81 -6.71
CA SER A 102 3.57 -13.56 -7.94
C SER A 102 2.08 -13.49 -8.30
N ILE A 103 1.74 -12.81 -9.39
CA ILE A 103 0.36 -12.59 -9.81
C ILE A 103 -0.11 -13.82 -10.58
N SER A 104 -1.17 -14.46 -10.10
CA SER A 104 -1.79 -15.61 -10.77
C SER A 104 -3.30 -15.49 -10.65
N ARG A 105 -3.94 -15.15 -11.77
CA ARG A 105 -5.39 -14.87 -11.82
C ARG A 105 -6.22 -16.13 -11.59
N GLU A 106 -5.76 -17.26 -12.11
CA GLU A 106 -6.42 -18.54 -11.96
C GLU A 106 -6.28 -19.11 -10.54
N PRO A 107 -7.39 -19.40 -9.83
CA PRO A 107 -7.34 -19.95 -8.48
C PRO A 107 -6.59 -21.29 -8.40
N ASN A 108 -6.81 -22.19 -9.36
CA ASN A 108 -6.13 -23.48 -9.42
C ASN A 108 -4.60 -23.31 -9.45
N VAL A 109 -4.10 -22.34 -10.22
CA VAL A 109 -2.66 -22.05 -10.31
C VAL A 109 -2.12 -21.57 -8.96
N ARG A 110 -2.86 -20.71 -8.25
CA ARG A 110 -2.47 -20.26 -6.91
C ARG A 110 -2.36 -21.41 -5.90
N VAL A 111 -3.31 -22.35 -5.95
CA VAL A 111 -3.31 -23.55 -5.08
C VAL A 111 -2.09 -24.42 -5.37
N GLN A 112 -1.81 -24.70 -6.65
CA GLN A 112 -0.65 -25.50 -7.04
C GLN A 112 0.68 -24.85 -6.61
N LYS A 113 0.81 -23.52 -6.76
CA LYS A 113 2.01 -22.79 -6.33
C LYS A 113 2.27 -22.88 -4.83
N ILE A 114 1.23 -22.84 -4.00
CA ILE A 114 1.38 -23.08 -2.55
C ILE A 114 1.75 -24.53 -2.28
N ALA A 115 1.04 -25.49 -2.88
CA ALA A 115 1.30 -26.91 -2.66
C ALA A 115 2.73 -27.30 -3.08
N ALA A 116 3.28 -26.66 -4.11
CA ALA A 116 4.65 -26.84 -4.58
C ALA A 116 5.70 -26.04 -3.78
N GLY A 117 5.30 -25.19 -2.83
CA GLY A 117 6.21 -24.33 -2.07
C GLY A 117 6.79 -23.15 -2.87
N GLU A 118 6.28 -22.85 -4.06
CA GLU A 118 6.67 -21.68 -4.86
C GLU A 118 6.15 -20.37 -4.25
N CYS A 119 5.01 -20.45 -3.55
CA CYS A 119 4.41 -19.35 -2.80
C CYS A 119 4.21 -19.75 -1.34
N HIS A 120 4.45 -18.82 -0.41
CA HIS A 120 4.26 -19.03 1.03
C HIS A 120 2.90 -18.53 1.53
N VAL A 121 2.24 -17.65 0.77
CA VAL A 121 0.94 -17.05 1.09
C VAL A 121 0.12 -16.94 -0.21
N THR A 122 -1.19 -17.17 -0.13
CA THR A 122 -2.11 -17.06 -1.26
C THR A 122 -3.41 -16.39 -0.84
N ALA A 123 -3.95 -15.54 -1.72
CA ALA A 123 -5.27 -14.94 -1.58
C ALA A 123 -5.81 -14.50 -2.96
N PRO A 124 -7.13 -14.59 -3.21
CA PRO A 124 -8.10 -15.35 -2.41
C PRO A 124 -7.97 -16.85 -2.68
N LEU A 125 -8.27 -17.67 -1.66
CA LEU A 125 -8.46 -19.11 -1.78
C LEU A 125 -9.95 -19.40 -1.95
N ARG A 126 -10.35 -20.36 -2.78
CA ARG A 126 -11.75 -20.78 -2.86
C ARG A 126 -12.05 -21.79 -1.78
N ASP A 127 -13.27 -21.79 -1.26
CA ASP A 127 -13.68 -22.74 -0.22
C ASP A 127 -13.45 -24.20 -0.61
N VAL A 128 -13.68 -24.54 -1.88
CA VAL A 128 -13.46 -25.90 -2.43
C VAL A 128 -11.99 -26.34 -2.39
N ASP A 129 -11.05 -25.41 -2.33
CA ASP A 129 -9.61 -25.71 -2.33
C ASP A 129 -9.01 -25.82 -0.93
N VAL A 130 -9.78 -25.49 0.12
CA VAL A 130 -9.30 -25.51 1.51
C VAL A 130 -8.88 -26.92 1.91
N GLY A 131 -9.69 -27.93 1.57
CA GLY A 131 -9.37 -29.33 1.87
C GLY A 131 -8.09 -29.81 1.18
N THR A 132 -7.81 -29.31 -0.03
CA THR A 132 -6.60 -29.64 -0.80
C THR A 132 -5.32 -29.17 -0.11
N LEU A 133 -5.39 -28.08 0.66
CA LEU A 133 -4.23 -27.49 1.33
C LEU A 133 -4.12 -27.86 2.82
N ALA A 134 -5.18 -28.40 3.42
CA ALA A 134 -5.22 -28.74 4.85
C ALA A 134 -4.36 -29.95 5.24
N GLY A 135 -3.80 -30.68 4.27
CA GLY A 135 -2.98 -31.88 4.47
C GLY A 135 -1.47 -31.66 4.36
N ASN A 136 -1.00 -30.43 4.17
CA ASN A 136 0.41 -30.05 4.10
C ASN A 136 0.87 -29.34 5.39
#